data_AF-A0AA42BXJ6-F1
#
_entry.id   AF-A0AA42BXJ6-F1
#
_cell.length_a   1.000
_cell.length_b   1.000
_cell.length_c   1.000
_cell.angle_alpha   90.00
_cell.angle_beta   90.00
_cell.angle_gamma   90.00
#
_symmetry.space_group_name_H-M   'P 1'
#
loop_
_entity.id
_entity.type
_entity.pdbx_description
1 polymer ?
#
loop_
_entity_poly.entity_id
_entity_poly.type
_entity_poly.pdbx_seq_one_letter_code
_entity_poly.pdbx_strand_id
1 'polypeptide(L)'
;MSFVIAAPEVLGAAAADLAGIGAALSSARAVAAASTTRLAAAGVGGAGGTGFVNGGAGGHGGNTRGISGNGGDGGAGGTGFSGDGGAGGHGGNSGPVQGTGGRGGNGGLGGAGAGGAGGDGGNAAGLSGSGGAGGPGGQGVMGRGGNGGNAVLFGNGGTGGNSGIGMPPGDFGVGGAGGLIGQRGNDGLA
;
A
#
# COMPACT_ATOMS: atom_id res chain seq x y z
N MET A 1 26.29 62.95 3.50
CA MET A 1 25.04 62.15 3.44
C MET A 1 24.77 61.88 1.97
N SER A 2 24.85 60.63 1.51
CA SER A 2 24.60 60.31 0.10
C SER A 2 23.10 60.12 -0.14
N PHE A 3 22.51 60.93 -1.02
CA PHE A 3 21.14 60.75 -1.49
C PHE A 3 21.16 59.83 -2.71
N VAL A 4 20.45 58.71 -2.67
CA VAL A 4 20.23 57.87 -3.86
C VAL A 4 19.16 58.57 -4.70
N ILE A 5 19.51 59.04 -5.89
CA ILE A 5 18.56 59.57 -6.89
C ILE A 5 18.18 58.40 -7.80
N ALA A 6 17.02 57.79 -7.57
CA ALA A 6 16.47 56.80 -8.50
C ALA A 6 15.78 57.53 -9.66
N ALA A 7 16.19 57.25 -10.90
CA ALA A 7 15.44 57.68 -12.08
C ALA A 7 14.06 56.99 -12.09
N PRO A 8 12.94 57.72 -12.18
CA PRO A 8 11.58 57.16 -12.16
C PRO A 8 11.37 56.02 -13.17
N GLU A 9 12.06 56.08 -14.30
CA GLU A 9 12.02 55.08 -15.38
C GLU A 9 12.67 53.77 -14.94
N VAL A 10 13.78 53.84 -14.19
CA VAL A 10 14.47 52.68 -13.62
C VAL A 10 13.61 52.04 -12.52
N LEU A 11 12.91 52.85 -11.74
CA LEU A 11 11.96 52.36 -10.73
C LEU A 11 10.74 51.68 -11.39
N GLY A 12 10.22 52.24 -12.49
CA GLY A 12 9.15 51.65 -13.28
C GLY A 12 9.55 50.33 -13.93
N ALA A 13 10.77 50.24 -14.48
CA ALA A 13 11.31 49.00 -15.04
C ALA A 13 11.46 47.92 -13.96
N ALA A 14 12.03 48.25 -12.80
CA ALA A 14 12.17 47.32 -11.68
C ALA A 14 10.81 46.85 -11.12
N ALA A 15 9.80 47.72 -11.08
CA ALA A 15 8.45 47.35 -10.68
C ALA A 15 7.78 46.38 -11.67
N ALA A 16 8.00 46.60 -12.97
CA ALA A 16 7.54 45.68 -14.01
C ALA A 16 8.23 44.31 -13.93
N ASP A 17 9.55 44.30 -13.68
CA ASP A 17 10.31 43.06 -13.47
C ASP A 17 9.81 42.28 -12.24
N LEU A 18 9.55 42.97 -11.12
CA LEU A 18 9.01 42.34 -9.92
C LEU A 18 7.60 41.76 -10.15
N ALA A 19 6.75 42.47 -10.89
CA ALA A 19 5.43 41.96 -11.29
C ALA A 19 5.56 40.72 -12.19
N GLY A 20 6.53 40.72 -13.11
CA GLY A 20 6.87 39.57 -13.96
C GLY A 20 7.33 38.36 -13.15
N ILE A 21 8.22 38.55 -12.16
CA ILE A 21 8.65 37.51 -11.23
C ILE A 21 7.45 36.94 -10.45
N GLY A 22 6.57 37.81 -9.96
CA GLY A 22 5.35 37.40 -9.24
C GLY A 22 4.42 36.53 -10.09
N ALA A 23 4.20 36.91 -11.35
CA ALA A 23 3.40 36.14 -12.30
C ALA A 23 4.04 34.78 -12.62
N ALA A 24 5.35 34.73 -12.84
CA ALA A 24 6.10 33.50 -13.09
C ALA A 24 6.01 32.53 -11.90
N LEU A 25 6.13 33.04 -10.67
CA LEU A 25 5.99 32.22 -9.46
C LEU A 25 4.58 31.66 -9.29
N SER A 26 3.55 32.46 -9.55
CA SER A 26 2.15 32.01 -9.48
C SER A 26 1.86 30.87 -10.47
N SER A 27 2.35 31.01 -11.70
CA SER A 27 2.31 29.98 -12.75
C SER A 27 3.01 28.69 -12.31
N ALA A 28 4.27 28.80 -11.86
CA ALA A 28 5.05 27.66 -11.41
C ALA A 28 4.38 26.93 -10.24
N ARG A 29 3.79 27.68 -9.31
CA ARG A 29 3.08 27.13 -8.14
C ARG A 29 1.80 26.40 -8.53
N ALA A 30 1.06 26.88 -9.52
CA ALA A 30 -0.13 26.20 -10.04
C ALA A 30 0.22 24.85 -10.70
N VAL A 31 1.29 24.81 -11.49
CA VAL A 31 1.79 23.57 -12.13
C VAL A 31 2.30 22.58 -11.08
N ALA A 32 3.10 23.04 -10.12
CA ALA A 32 3.66 22.20 -9.06
C ALA A 32 2.60 21.69 -8.08
N ALA A 33 1.56 22.48 -7.76
CA ALA A 33 0.49 22.05 -6.87
C ALA A 33 -0.23 20.81 -7.42
N ALA A 34 -0.51 20.77 -8.73
CA ALA A 34 -1.21 19.64 -9.35
C ALA A 34 -0.44 18.30 -9.25
N SER A 35 0.89 18.31 -9.17
CA SER A 35 1.71 17.09 -9.05
C SER A 35 2.12 16.76 -7.61
N THR A 36 2.17 17.75 -6.72
CA THR A 36 2.65 17.57 -5.33
C THR A 36 1.53 17.39 -4.30
N THR A 37 0.30 17.81 -4.60
CA THR A 37 -0.85 17.67 -3.68
C THR A 37 -1.84 16.59 -4.09
N ARG A 38 -1.78 16.09 -5.32
CA ARG A 38 -2.58 14.92 -5.72
C ARG A 38 -1.96 13.65 -5.18
N LEU A 39 -2.40 13.29 -3.98
CA LEU A 39 -2.12 11.98 -3.42
C LEU A 39 -3.11 10.97 -4.02
N ALA A 40 -2.73 10.32 -5.11
CA ALA A 40 -3.48 9.16 -5.61
C ALA A 40 -3.30 8.01 -4.62
N ALA A 41 -4.41 7.38 -4.22
CA ALA A 41 -4.35 6.11 -3.51
C ALA A 41 -3.51 5.12 -4.33
N ALA A 42 -2.64 4.36 -3.67
CA ALA A 42 -1.83 3.40 -4.39
C ALA A 42 -2.71 2.33 -5.04
N GLY A 43 -2.35 1.91 -6.25
CA GLY A 43 -3.19 1.01 -7.04
C GLY A 43 -3.42 -0.32 -6.35
N VAL A 44 -4.62 -0.89 -6.48
CA VAL A 44 -4.91 -2.25 -5.99
C VAL A 44 -4.34 -3.30 -6.93
N GLY A 45 -3.96 -4.45 -6.37
CA GLY A 45 -3.56 -5.61 -7.12
C GLY A 45 -4.73 -6.23 -7.89
N GLY A 46 -4.49 -6.65 -9.13
CA GLY A 46 -5.50 -7.36 -9.92
C GLY A 46 -5.76 -8.77 -9.39
N ALA A 47 -6.98 -9.28 -9.53
CA ALA A 47 -7.27 -10.67 -9.16
C ALA A 47 -6.60 -11.66 -10.12
N GLY A 48 -6.17 -12.80 -9.60
CA GLY A 48 -5.65 -13.91 -10.36
C GLY A 48 -6.72 -14.60 -11.20
N GLY A 49 -6.34 -15.08 -12.38
CA GLY A 49 -7.26 -15.77 -13.29
C GLY A 49 -7.59 -17.20 -12.84
N THR A 50 -8.74 -17.70 -13.24
CA THR A 50 -9.08 -19.12 -13.09
C THR A 50 -8.31 -19.96 -14.11
N GLY A 51 -7.73 -21.09 -13.70
CA GLY A 51 -7.05 -22.01 -14.61
C GLY A 51 -7.54 -23.45 -14.45
N PHE A 52 -7.51 -24.20 -15.56
CA PHE A 52 -7.92 -25.61 -15.57
C PHE A 52 -7.02 -26.48 -14.67
N VAL A 53 -5.71 -26.20 -14.67
CA VAL A 53 -4.76 -26.84 -13.76
C VAL A 53 -4.61 -25.96 -12.52
N ASN A 54 -3.83 -24.88 -12.60
CA ASN A 54 -3.59 -23.98 -11.46
C ASN A 54 -4.25 -22.62 -11.64
N GLY A 55 -4.65 -22.01 -10.53
CA GLY A 55 -5.08 -20.62 -10.49
C GLY A 55 -3.93 -19.64 -10.66
N GLY A 56 -4.21 -18.50 -11.30
CA GLY A 56 -3.25 -17.41 -11.42
C GLY A 56 -3.04 -16.68 -10.09
N ALA A 57 -1.83 -16.15 -9.86
CA ALA A 57 -1.57 -15.34 -8.67
C ALA A 57 -2.31 -13.98 -8.74
N GLY A 58 -2.71 -13.47 -7.58
CA GLY A 58 -3.16 -12.10 -7.42
C GLY A 58 -2.00 -11.12 -7.55
N GLY A 59 -2.25 -9.96 -8.15
CA GLY A 59 -1.27 -8.89 -8.26
C GLY A 59 -1.00 -8.22 -6.91
N HIS A 60 0.20 -7.67 -6.75
CA HIS A 60 0.53 -6.90 -5.55
C HIS A 60 -0.18 -5.54 -5.53
N GLY A 61 -0.54 -5.11 -4.33
CA GLY A 61 -0.95 -3.74 -4.09
C GLY A 61 0.23 -2.78 -4.27
N GLY A 62 -0.06 -1.59 -4.78
CA GLY A 62 0.94 -0.56 -5.01
C GLY A 62 1.44 0.05 -3.70
N ASN A 63 2.73 0.39 -3.67
CA ASN A 63 3.26 1.23 -2.60
C ASN A 63 2.89 2.70 -2.86
N THR A 64 2.60 3.44 -1.81
CA THR A 64 2.46 4.90 -1.90
C THR A 64 3.78 5.52 -2.35
N ARG A 65 3.73 6.41 -3.36
CA ARG A 65 4.91 7.14 -3.87
C ARG A 65 4.97 8.62 -3.41
N GLY A 66 3.98 9.06 -2.64
CA GLY A 66 3.93 10.38 -2.01
C GLY A 66 4.39 10.36 -0.55
N ILE A 67 4.40 11.55 0.08
CA ILE A 67 4.84 11.75 1.48
C ILE A 67 3.86 11.12 2.49
N SER A 68 2.58 11.15 2.18
CA SER A 68 1.52 10.49 2.93
C SER A 68 0.73 9.61 1.97
N GLY A 69 -0.08 8.67 2.49
CA GLY A 69 -1.00 7.83 1.72
C GLY A 69 -0.95 6.38 2.13
N ASN A 70 -2.03 5.66 1.82
CA ASN A 70 -2.15 4.24 2.12
C ASN A 70 -1.55 3.40 1.00
N GLY A 71 -0.99 2.25 1.36
CA GLY A 71 -0.67 1.23 0.39
C GLY A 71 -1.93 0.62 -0.22
N GLY A 72 -1.82 0.13 -1.44
CA GLY A 72 -2.92 -0.54 -2.13
C GLY A 72 -3.11 -1.95 -1.60
N ASP A 73 -4.32 -2.47 -1.65
CA ASP A 73 -4.59 -3.87 -1.29
C ASP A 73 -4.03 -4.81 -2.36
N GLY A 74 -3.57 -5.98 -1.95
CA GLY A 74 -3.22 -7.07 -2.85
C GLY A 74 -4.44 -7.74 -3.45
N GLY A 75 -4.31 -8.25 -4.68
CA GLY A 75 -5.37 -8.96 -5.39
C GLY A 75 -5.54 -10.38 -4.87
N ALA A 76 -6.76 -10.93 -4.95
CA ALA A 76 -7.00 -12.33 -4.61
C ALA A 76 -6.32 -13.28 -5.62
N GLY A 77 -5.88 -14.44 -5.16
CA GLY A 77 -5.46 -15.53 -6.02
C GLY A 77 -6.63 -16.18 -6.76
N GLY A 78 -6.37 -16.68 -7.95
CA GLY A 78 -7.35 -17.33 -8.82
C GLY A 78 -7.58 -18.80 -8.46
N THR A 79 -8.62 -19.40 -9.04
CA THR A 79 -8.97 -20.80 -8.77
C THR A 79 -8.25 -21.77 -9.70
N GLY A 80 -7.71 -22.87 -9.18
CA GLY A 80 -7.26 -24.02 -9.96
C GLY A 80 -8.29 -25.14 -9.92
N PHE A 81 -8.78 -25.64 -11.06
CA PHE A 81 -9.80 -26.69 -11.08
C PHE A 81 -9.24 -28.07 -10.74
N SER A 82 -8.22 -28.52 -11.46
CA SER A 82 -7.58 -29.83 -11.27
C SER A 82 -6.27 -29.75 -10.48
N GLY A 83 -5.85 -28.57 -10.06
CA GLY A 83 -4.59 -28.30 -9.38
C GLY A 83 -4.75 -27.24 -8.29
N ASP A 84 -3.68 -26.48 -8.06
CA ASP A 84 -3.55 -25.59 -6.91
C ASP A 84 -4.26 -24.24 -7.14
N GLY A 85 -4.74 -23.64 -6.05
CA GLY A 85 -5.17 -22.25 -6.05
C GLY A 85 -4.00 -21.28 -6.21
N GLY A 86 -4.24 -20.15 -6.86
CA GLY A 86 -3.23 -19.10 -6.99
C GLY A 86 -2.97 -18.40 -5.66
N ALA A 87 -1.76 -17.93 -5.41
CA ALA A 87 -1.47 -17.11 -4.23
C ALA A 87 -2.17 -15.75 -4.30
N GLY A 88 -2.58 -15.22 -3.15
CA GLY A 88 -2.99 -13.83 -3.01
C GLY A 88 -1.79 -12.89 -3.11
N GLY A 89 -2.01 -11.70 -3.66
CA GLY A 89 -0.99 -10.67 -3.75
C GLY A 89 -0.73 -10.00 -2.41
N HIS A 90 0.52 -9.65 -2.13
CA HIS A 90 0.86 -8.80 -0.98
C HIS A 90 0.21 -7.40 -1.06
N GLY A 91 -0.17 -6.85 0.08
CA GLY A 91 -0.54 -5.45 0.22
C GLY A 91 0.66 -4.52 0.06
N GLY A 92 0.43 -3.30 -0.43
CA GLY A 92 1.44 -2.28 -0.60
C GLY A 92 1.76 -1.54 0.70
N ASN A 93 2.94 -0.93 0.76
CA ASN A 93 3.37 -0.09 1.87
C ASN A 93 2.78 1.33 1.76
N SER A 94 2.55 1.95 2.91
CA SER A 94 2.11 3.35 3.02
C SER A 94 3.21 4.36 2.67
N GLY A 95 2.85 5.65 2.66
CA GLY A 95 3.80 6.76 2.62
C GLY A 95 4.58 6.94 3.93
N PRO A 96 5.71 7.67 3.91
CA PRO A 96 6.66 7.81 5.03
C PRO A 96 6.23 8.77 6.16
N VAL A 97 5.13 9.51 6.05
CA VAL A 97 4.66 10.41 7.13
C VAL A 97 3.37 9.91 7.75
N GLN A 98 2.30 9.77 6.96
CA GLN A 98 1.02 9.26 7.43
C GLN A 98 0.42 8.29 6.42
N GLY A 99 -0.09 7.16 6.90
CA GLY A 99 -0.84 6.21 6.08
C GLY A 99 -0.74 4.78 6.60
N THR A 100 -1.69 3.94 6.21
CA THR A 100 -1.72 2.52 6.58
C THR A 100 -1.19 1.65 5.46
N GLY A 101 -0.59 0.51 5.81
CA GLY A 101 -0.30 -0.51 4.81
C GLY A 101 -1.59 -1.08 4.20
N GLY A 102 -1.52 -1.53 2.96
CA GLY A 102 -2.62 -2.22 2.29
C GLY A 102 -2.79 -3.65 2.81
N ARG A 103 -3.98 -4.22 2.69
CA ARG A 103 -4.23 -5.62 3.06
C ARG A 103 -3.61 -6.57 2.05
N GLY A 104 -3.19 -7.74 2.51
CA GLY A 104 -2.87 -8.85 1.63
C GLY A 104 -4.13 -9.45 1.01
N GLY A 105 -4.00 -9.98 -0.19
CA GLY A 105 -5.07 -10.65 -0.91
C GLY A 105 -5.30 -12.08 -0.42
N ASN A 106 -6.52 -12.57 -0.55
CA ASN A 106 -6.85 -13.96 -0.20
C ASN A 106 -6.14 -14.94 -1.15
N GLY A 107 -5.75 -16.10 -0.65
CA GLY A 107 -5.37 -17.23 -1.50
C GLY A 107 -6.55 -17.79 -2.29
N GLY A 108 -6.27 -18.33 -3.48
CA GLY A 108 -7.26 -18.92 -4.37
C GLY A 108 -7.65 -20.35 -3.99
N LEU A 109 -8.79 -20.81 -4.47
CA LEU A 109 -9.25 -22.20 -4.31
C LEU A 109 -8.41 -23.17 -5.15
N GLY A 110 -7.91 -24.25 -4.54
CA GLY A 110 -7.44 -25.45 -5.24
C GLY A 110 -8.52 -26.53 -5.24
N GLY A 111 -9.00 -26.93 -6.42
CA GLY A 111 -10.12 -27.87 -6.57
C GLY A 111 -9.73 -29.33 -6.34
N ALA A 112 -8.53 -29.73 -6.76
CA ALA A 112 -7.94 -31.04 -6.48
C ALA A 112 -6.53 -30.95 -5.88
N GLY A 113 -5.97 -29.73 -5.79
CA GLY A 113 -4.65 -29.44 -5.22
C GLY A 113 -4.73 -28.63 -3.94
N ALA A 114 -3.62 -27.97 -3.62
CA ALA A 114 -3.49 -27.10 -2.48
C ALA A 114 -4.30 -25.81 -2.63
N GLY A 115 -4.77 -25.27 -1.50
CA GLY A 115 -5.26 -23.90 -1.47
C GLY A 115 -4.10 -22.92 -1.70
N GLY A 116 -4.36 -21.81 -2.36
CA GLY A 116 -3.37 -20.75 -2.53
C GLY A 116 -2.98 -20.13 -1.18
N ALA A 117 -1.74 -19.68 -1.03
CA ALA A 117 -1.38 -18.89 0.14
C ALA A 117 -2.06 -17.50 0.08
N GLY A 118 -2.48 -16.96 1.22
CA GLY A 118 -2.84 -15.56 1.36
C GLY A 118 -1.61 -14.66 1.28
N GLY A 119 -1.80 -13.43 0.78
CA GLY A 119 -0.74 -12.44 0.70
C GLY A 119 -0.48 -11.79 2.06
N ASP A 120 0.76 -11.44 2.35
CA ASP A 120 1.08 -10.60 3.50
C ASP A 120 0.47 -9.19 3.38
N GLY A 121 0.13 -8.59 4.52
CA GLY A 121 -0.24 -7.18 4.61
C GLY A 121 0.97 -6.26 4.42
N GLY A 122 0.72 -5.08 3.87
CA GLY A 122 1.73 -4.05 3.68
C GLY A 122 2.10 -3.35 4.99
N ASN A 123 3.30 -2.77 5.05
CA ASN A 123 3.75 -2.03 6.22
C ASN A 123 3.24 -0.58 6.20
N ALA A 124 2.98 -0.03 7.39
CA ALA A 124 2.98 1.42 7.55
C ALA A 124 4.43 1.89 7.61
N ALA A 125 4.87 2.68 6.63
CA ALA A 125 6.25 3.14 6.50
C ALA A 125 6.56 4.43 7.29
N GLY A 126 5.54 5.08 7.86
CA GLY A 126 5.66 6.45 8.36
C GLY A 126 5.51 6.66 9.85
N LEU A 127 5.50 7.95 10.23
CA LEU A 127 5.38 8.40 11.62
C LEU A 127 4.08 7.90 12.27
N SER A 128 2.96 7.97 11.54
CA SER A 128 1.66 7.49 12.02
C SER A 128 0.97 6.62 10.98
N GLY A 129 0.60 5.41 11.37
CA GLY A 129 -0.01 4.42 10.49
C GLY A 129 0.01 3.02 11.06
N SER A 130 -1.01 2.23 10.74
CA SER A 130 -1.06 0.81 11.07
C SER A 130 -0.61 -0.06 9.89
N GLY A 131 0.01 -1.19 10.19
CA GLY A 131 0.22 -2.23 9.19
C GLY A 131 -1.10 -2.78 8.64
N GLY A 132 -1.06 -3.29 7.41
CA GLY A 132 -2.19 -3.93 6.77
C GLY A 132 -2.39 -5.35 7.28
N ALA A 133 -3.63 -5.85 7.27
CA ALA A 133 -3.90 -7.25 7.61
C ALA A 133 -3.36 -8.20 6.54
N GLY A 134 -2.89 -9.37 6.95
CA GLY A 134 -2.59 -10.48 6.05
C GLY A 134 -3.86 -11.10 5.47
N GLY A 135 -3.75 -11.64 4.26
CA GLY A 135 -4.83 -12.32 3.57
C GLY A 135 -5.00 -13.76 4.08
N PRO A 136 -6.22 -14.28 4.18
CA PRO A 136 -6.46 -15.68 4.49
C PRO A 136 -5.93 -16.61 3.39
N GLY A 137 -5.55 -17.83 3.79
CA GLY A 137 -5.27 -18.92 2.86
C GLY A 137 -6.50 -19.35 2.07
N GLY A 138 -6.27 -19.87 0.88
CA GLY A 138 -7.30 -20.36 -0.02
C GLY A 138 -7.83 -21.74 0.40
N GLN A 139 -9.03 -22.06 -0.05
CA GLN A 139 -9.62 -23.38 0.15
C GLN A 139 -8.82 -24.45 -0.61
N GLY A 140 -8.67 -25.64 -0.02
CA GLY A 140 -7.82 -26.71 -0.53
C GLY A 140 -6.76 -27.10 0.49
N VAL A 141 -6.02 -28.18 0.24
CA VAL A 141 -5.05 -28.70 1.22
C VAL A 141 -3.94 -27.66 1.47
N MET A 142 -3.55 -27.43 2.72
CA MET A 142 -2.40 -26.55 3.07
C MET A 142 -2.47 -25.07 2.61
N GLY A 143 -3.65 -24.48 2.40
CA GLY A 143 -3.75 -23.04 2.13
C GLY A 143 -3.23 -22.21 3.31
N ARG A 144 -2.09 -21.53 3.18
CA ARG A 144 -1.47 -20.76 4.28
C ARG A 144 -2.03 -19.34 4.38
N GLY A 145 -2.28 -18.82 5.59
CA GLY A 145 -2.58 -17.40 5.81
C GLY A 145 -1.34 -16.50 5.69
N GLY A 146 -1.51 -15.29 5.16
CA GLY A 146 -0.45 -14.28 5.07
C GLY A 146 -0.21 -13.55 6.38
N ASN A 147 1.00 -13.07 6.61
CA ASN A 147 1.34 -12.31 7.81
C ASN A 147 0.75 -10.89 7.77
N GLY A 148 0.49 -10.31 8.93
CA GLY A 148 0.15 -8.90 9.05
C GLY A 148 1.37 -7.99 8.84
N GLY A 149 1.14 -6.80 8.30
CA GLY A 149 2.17 -5.77 8.13
C GLY A 149 2.52 -5.07 9.44
N ASN A 150 3.71 -4.48 9.49
CA ASN A 150 4.20 -3.77 10.67
C ASN A 150 3.82 -2.28 10.67
N ALA A 151 3.85 -1.67 11.85
CA ALA A 151 3.88 -0.22 12.05
C ALA A 151 5.25 0.24 12.60
N VAL A 152 5.49 1.57 12.62
CA VAL A 152 6.80 2.15 12.99
C VAL A 152 6.75 2.93 14.30
N LEU A 153 6.16 4.13 14.33
CA LEU A 153 6.16 4.96 15.55
C LEU A 153 4.80 5.00 16.24
N PHE A 154 3.78 5.56 15.60
CA PHE A 154 2.40 5.54 16.10
C PHE A 154 1.55 4.60 15.24
N GLY A 155 0.95 3.58 15.86
CA GLY A 155 0.00 2.69 15.18
C GLY A 155 0.25 1.21 15.46
N ASN A 156 -0.79 0.42 15.21
CA ASN A 156 -0.78 -1.02 15.48
C ASN A 156 -0.24 -1.81 14.28
N GLY A 157 0.31 -3.00 14.55
CA GLY A 157 0.57 -3.98 13.51
C GLY A 157 -0.75 -4.53 12.96
N GLY A 158 -0.71 -5.02 11.72
CA GLY A 158 -1.83 -5.69 11.10
C GLY A 158 -2.02 -7.10 11.65
N THR A 159 -3.25 -7.61 11.64
CA THR A 159 -3.53 -9.01 12.01
C THR A 159 -3.01 -9.96 10.94
N GLY A 160 -2.57 -11.15 11.35
CA GLY A 160 -2.29 -12.26 10.44
C GLY A 160 -3.59 -12.78 9.80
N GLY A 161 -3.45 -13.44 8.65
CA GLY A 161 -4.53 -14.09 7.93
C GLY A 161 -4.78 -15.49 8.46
N ASN A 162 -6.04 -15.93 8.43
CA ASN A 162 -6.38 -17.30 8.80
C ASN A 162 -5.80 -18.32 7.81
N SER A 163 -5.58 -19.55 8.23
CA SER A 163 -5.35 -20.65 7.30
C SER A 163 -6.56 -20.92 6.41
N GLY A 164 -6.27 -21.56 5.30
CA GLY A 164 -7.23 -22.07 4.33
C GLY A 164 -7.96 -23.29 4.86
N ILE A 165 -9.23 -23.39 4.49
CA ILE A 165 -10.08 -24.52 4.83
C ILE A 165 -9.76 -25.71 3.90
N GLY A 166 -9.04 -26.68 4.46
CA GLY A 166 -8.63 -27.93 3.83
C GLY A 166 -8.13 -28.92 4.88
N MET A 167 -7.97 -30.19 4.50
CA MET A 167 -7.49 -31.23 5.41
C MET A 167 -6.21 -31.88 4.86
N PRO A 168 -5.05 -31.71 5.52
CA PRO A 168 -4.81 -30.83 6.68
C PRO A 168 -4.91 -29.33 6.35
N PRO A 169 -5.27 -28.48 7.34
CA PRO A 169 -5.23 -27.02 7.19
C PRO A 169 -3.81 -26.52 6.91
N GLY A 170 -3.69 -25.35 6.28
CA GLY A 170 -2.40 -24.66 6.21
C GLY A 170 -2.03 -23.98 7.52
N ASP A 171 -0.84 -23.38 7.58
CA ASP A 171 -0.45 -22.54 8.71
C ASP A 171 -1.24 -21.22 8.68
N PHE A 172 -1.58 -20.67 9.85
CA PHE A 172 -2.09 -19.30 9.96
C PHE A 172 -0.95 -18.29 9.85
N GLY A 173 -1.27 -17.06 9.47
CA GLY A 173 -0.34 -15.95 9.40
C GLY A 173 -0.06 -15.34 10.77
N VAL A 174 1.16 -14.85 10.99
CA VAL A 174 1.55 -14.14 12.20
C VAL A 174 1.10 -12.67 12.12
N GLY A 175 0.67 -12.09 13.23
CA GLY A 175 0.37 -10.68 13.32
C GLY A 175 1.63 -9.80 13.24
N GLY A 176 1.51 -8.65 12.59
CA GLY A 176 2.61 -7.69 12.45
C GLY A 176 2.95 -6.97 13.75
N ALA A 177 4.18 -6.49 13.86
CA ALA A 177 4.61 -5.65 14.97
C ALA A 177 3.89 -4.29 14.99
N GLY A 178 3.54 -3.83 16.19
CA GLY A 178 3.11 -2.45 16.42
C GLY A 178 4.28 -1.48 16.39
N GLY A 179 3.97 -0.19 16.30
CA GLY A 179 4.95 0.87 16.47
C GLY A 179 5.37 1.04 17.94
N LEU A 180 6.29 1.97 18.19
CA LEU A 180 6.72 2.33 19.55
C LEU A 180 5.54 2.63 20.48
N ILE A 181 4.53 3.34 19.96
CA ILE A 181 3.24 3.56 20.60
C ILE A 181 2.18 2.85 19.74
N GLY A 182 2.02 1.56 19.98
CA GLY A 182 1.07 0.71 19.29
C GLY A 182 1.13 -0.74 19.76
N GLN A 183 0.11 -1.51 19.41
CA GLN A 183 0.01 -2.93 19.73
C GLN A 183 0.46 -3.81 18.56
N ARG A 184 1.01 -4.99 18.87
CA ARG A 184 1.18 -6.06 17.87
C ARG A 184 -0.19 -6.51 17.37
N GLY A 185 -0.29 -6.80 16.09
CA GLY A 185 -1.46 -7.47 15.52
C GLY A 185 -1.62 -8.89 16.06
N ASN A 186 -2.85 -9.39 16.07
CA ASN A 186 -3.13 -10.77 16.44
C ASN A 186 -2.71 -11.72 15.31
N ASP A 187 -2.30 -12.92 15.67
CA ASP A 187 -2.10 -14.01 14.71
C ASP A 187 -3.46 -14.46 14.13
N GLY A 188 -3.40 -15.09 12.96
CA GLY A 188 -4.56 -15.68 12.31
C GLY A 188 -5.06 -16.94 13.02
N LEU A 189 -6.25 -17.38 12.62
CA LEU A 189 -6.88 -18.60 13.13
C LEU A 189 -6.63 -19.80 12.22
N ALA A 190 -6.66 -20.99 12.84
CA ALA A 190 -6.59 -22.29 12.18
C ALA A 190 -7.90 -22.67 11.46
#